data_AF-A0A8C2D741-F1
#
_entry.id   AF-A0A8C2D741-F1
#
_cell.length_a   1.000
_cell.length_b   1.000
_cell.length_c   1.000
_cell.angle_alpha   90.00
_cell.angle_beta   90.00
_cell.angle_gamma   90.00
#
_symmetry.space_group_name_H-M   'P 1'
#
loop_
_entity.id
_entity.type
_entity.pdbx_description
1 polymer ?
#
loop_
_entity_poly.entity_id
_entity_poly.type
_entity_poly.pdbx_seq_one_letter_code
_entity_poly.pdbx_strand_id
1 'polypeptide(L)'
;LSKVIAFVFPQGKGGNKHFQSDKPEGFLQAERTLNFHLLPKTVKRRVYALKRLQLQSANIEAKFYEEVHELERKYAGLYQPNFDKRRDIVAGAVEPTDEECEWQSDREEEELAEDLQKKAALEEKQADSAGADDPRGVPEFWLTIFKRVNMLAEMLQEHDEPILKHLQDITVKFSEPGQPMSFTLEFYFEPNSYFSNTVLTKVYKMKSEPDAEDPFSFEGPEIIDCEGCKIDWHKGKDVTVRIVKKKQKHKGRGTVRTVTKEVPQESFFNFFNPEKGKRKCDLDFTLTTDFEIGHFFRERVIPRAVLYFTGEALEDDESVRLLSCVIQDLDDEGEEEDEGDFDPTVSI
;
A
#
# COMPACT_ATOMS: atom_id res chain seq x y z
N LEU A 1 -1.42 -18.38 0.77
CA LEU A 1 -2.59 -18.64 1.63
C LEU A 1 -3.56 -17.45 1.74
N SER A 2 -3.18 -16.23 1.35
CA SER A 2 -4.08 -15.04 1.39
C SER A 2 -5.25 -15.05 0.39
N LYS A 3 -5.32 -15.99 -0.56
CA LYS A 3 -6.51 -16.18 -1.42
C LYS A 3 -7.57 -17.11 -0.81
N VAL A 4 -7.31 -17.76 0.32
CA VAL A 4 -8.22 -18.77 0.91
C VAL A 4 -9.24 -18.17 1.88
N ILE A 5 -9.00 -16.97 2.42
CA ILE A 5 -9.88 -16.37 3.44
C ILE A 5 -11.10 -15.68 2.80
N ALA A 6 -11.03 -15.26 1.53
CA ALA A 6 -12.15 -14.63 0.84
C ALA A 6 -13.28 -15.59 0.38
N PHE A 7 -13.15 -16.91 0.58
CA PHE A 7 -14.05 -17.90 -0.03
C PHE A 7 -14.89 -18.77 0.91
N VAL A 8 -14.87 -18.51 2.23
CA VAL A 8 -15.66 -19.31 3.18
C VAL A 8 -16.93 -18.57 3.62
N PHE A 9 -17.84 -18.29 2.69
CA PHE A 9 -19.31 -18.27 2.92
C PHE A 9 -20.06 -18.22 1.58
N PRO A 10 -20.72 -19.31 1.13
CA PRO A 10 -21.56 -19.28 -0.06
C PRO A 10 -22.98 -18.78 0.31
N GLN A 11 -23.38 -17.64 -0.26
CA GLN A 11 -24.78 -17.21 -0.34
C GLN A 11 -25.57 -18.21 -1.19
N GLY A 12 -26.56 -18.86 -0.59
CA GLY A 12 -27.37 -19.90 -1.22
C GLY A 12 -28.23 -19.39 -2.37
N LYS A 13 -28.08 -20.02 -3.55
CA LYS A 13 -28.99 -19.87 -4.69
C LYS A 13 -30.26 -20.71 -4.44
N GLY A 14 -31.43 -20.09 -4.57
CA GLY A 14 -32.71 -20.76 -4.78
C GLY A 14 -33.38 -20.20 -6.03
N GLY A 15 -33.47 -20.98 -7.11
CA GLY A 15 -34.21 -20.62 -8.31
C GLY A 15 -35.58 -21.31 -8.34
N ASN A 16 -36.62 -20.61 -8.82
CA ASN A 16 -37.49 -21.11 -9.91
C ASN A 16 -38.57 -20.09 -10.35
N LYS A 17 -38.67 -19.97 -11.68
CA LYS A 17 -39.85 -19.88 -12.56
C LYS A 17 -40.79 -18.66 -12.51
N HIS A 18 -40.85 -18.07 -13.70
CA HIS A 18 -41.81 -17.13 -14.26
C HIS A 18 -43.27 -17.61 -14.16
N PHE A 19 -44.17 -16.77 -13.65
CA PHE A 19 -45.57 -16.71 -14.06
C PHE A 19 -46.10 -15.29 -13.88
N GLN A 20 -46.83 -14.82 -14.89
CA GLN A 20 -47.28 -13.45 -15.11
C GLN A 20 -48.58 -13.12 -14.35
N SER A 21 -48.82 -11.80 -14.20
CA SER A 21 -50.08 -11.08 -13.92
C SER A 21 -50.76 -11.30 -12.55
N ASP A 22 -50.62 -10.34 -11.64
CA ASP A 22 -51.58 -9.22 -11.51
C ASP A 22 -51.13 -8.27 -10.39
N LYS A 23 -51.16 -6.96 -10.66
CA LYS A 23 -50.97 -5.93 -9.64
C LYS A 23 -52.26 -5.80 -8.82
N PRO A 24 -52.18 -5.77 -7.48
CA PRO A 24 -52.99 -4.86 -6.71
C PRO A 24 -52.11 -3.74 -6.15
N GLU A 25 -52.60 -2.52 -6.34
CA GLU A 25 -52.12 -1.28 -5.76
C GLU A 25 -51.91 -1.43 -4.25
N GLY A 26 -50.73 -1.05 -3.76
CA GLY A 26 -50.43 -1.06 -2.32
C GLY A 26 -49.01 -1.41 -1.90
N PHE A 27 -48.00 -1.32 -2.78
CA PHE A 27 -46.59 -1.38 -2.36
C PHE A 27 -46.04 0.04 -2.17
N LEU A 28 -46.55 0.73 -1.15
CA LEU A 28 -45.81 1.79 -0.46
C LEU A 28 -45.63 1.33 0.99
N GLN A 29 -44.94 0.20 1.16
CA GLN A 29 -44.36 -0.11 2.45
C GLN A 29 -42.99 0.54 2.45
N ALA A 30 -42.99 1.84 2.76
CA ALA A 30 -41.81 2.57 3.18
C ALA A 30 -40.98 1.64 4.08
N GLU A 31 -39.71 1.46 3.74
CA GLU A 31 -38.72 0.84 4.60
C GLU A 31 -38.71 1.64 5.91
N ARG A 32 -39.53 1.18 6.86
CA ARG A 32 -39.46 1.65 8.24
C ARG A 32 -38.18 1.06 8.77
N THR A 33 -37.09 1.80 8.65
CA THR A 33 -35.88 1.58 9.46
C THR A 33 -36.36 1.45 10.89
N LEU A 34 -36.25 0.24 11.42
CA LEU A 34 -36.88 -0.15 12.67
C LEU A 34 -36.11 0.55 13.78
N ASN A 35 -36.57 1.75 14.17
CA ASN A 35 -35.83 2.59 15.11
C ASN A 35 -35.65 1.82 16.43
N PHE A 36 -34.40 1.47 16.73
CA PHE A 36 -34.03 0.67 17.89
C PHE A 36 -34.58 1.26 19.19
N HIS A 37 -34.69 2.59 19.28
CA HIS A 37 -35.22 3.29 20.44
C HIS A 37 -36.73 3.12 20.64
N LEU A 38 -37.48 2.76 19.59
CA LEU A 38 -38.91 2.48 19.67
C LEU A 38 -39.24 1.02 20.01
N LEU A 39 -38.23 0.14 20.08
CA LEU A 39 -38.45 -1.27 20.40
C LEU A 39 -38.90 -1.49 21.87
N PRO A 40 -39.78 -2.49 22.11
CA PRO A 40 -40.16 -2.89 23.46
C PRO A 40 -38.93 -3.28 24.30
N LYS A 41 -38.97 -3.02 25.61
CA LYS A 41 -37.86 -3.34 26.54
C LYS A 41 -37.40 -4.80 26.43
N THR A 42 -38.34 -5.73 26.25
CA THR A 42 -38.05 -7.16 26.08
C THR A 42 -37.25 -7.44 24.81
N VAL A 43 -37.56 -6.74 23.71
CA VAL A 43 -36.83 -6.88 22.43
C VAL A 43 -35.46 -6.22 22.55
N LYS A 44 -35.36 -5.02 23.14
CA LYS A 44 -34.07 -4.36 23.41
C LYS A 44 -33.13 -5.23 24.23
N ARG A 45 -33.62 -5.90 25.28
CA ARG A 45 -32.83 -6.87 26.08
C ARG A 45 -32.29 -8.02 25.24
N ARG A 46 -33.08 -8.54 24.30
CA ARG A 46 -32.63 -9.59 23.36
C ARG A 46 -31.55 -9.06 22.43
N VAL A 47 -31.72 -7.86 21.87
CA VAL A 47 -30.71 -7.22 21.01
C VAL A 47 -29.41 -6.95 21.78
N TYR A 48 -29.46 -6.49 23.02
CA TYR A 48 -28.25 -6.34 23.85
C TYR A 48 -27.56 -7.69 24.13
N ALA A 49 -28.33 -8.77 24.32
CA ALA A 49 -27.75 -10.10 24.42
C ALA A 49 -27.06 -10.53 23.11
N LEU A 50 -27.66 -10.21 21.95
CA LEU A 50 -27.03 -10.44 20.63
C LEU A 50 -25.75 -9.61 20.45
N LYS A 51 -25.74 -8.33 20.84
CA LYS A 51 -24.52 -7.50 20.83
C LYS A 51 -23.40 -8.10 21.69
N ARG A 52 -23.74 -8.68 22.85
CA ARG A 52 -22.75 -9.39 23.68
C ARG A 52 -22.20 -10.64 22.99
N LEU A 53 -23.04 -11.41 22.28
CA LEU A 53 -22.57 -12.53 21.47
C LEU A 53 -21.66 -12.05 20.33
N GLN A 54 -22.00 -10.95 19.67
CA GLN A 54 -21.17 -10.36 18.62
C GLN A 54 -19.79 -9.95 19.14
N LEU A 55 -19.72 -9.34 20.33
CA LEU A 55 -18.45 -9.05 20.98
C LEU A 55 -17.65 -10.33 21.28
N GLN A 56 -18.30 -11.42 21.69
CA GLN A 56 -17.62 -12.70 21.88
C GLN A 56 -17.06 -13.25 20.57
N SER A 57 -17.79 -13.11 19.46
CA SER A 57 -17.29 -13.46 18.12
C SER A 57 -16.05 -12.65 17.75
N ALA A 58 -16.07 -11.32 17.94
CA ALA A 58 -14.91 -10.46 17.65
C ALA A 58 -13.67 -10.87 18.47
N ASN A 59 -13.85 -11.26 19.74
CA ASN A 59 -12.75 -11.78 20.56
C ASN A 59 -12.20 -13.13 20.08
N ILE A 60 -13.02 -13.98 19.46
CA ILE A 60 -12.56 -15.24 18.86
C ILE A 60 -11.80 -14.93 17.57
N GLU A 61 -12.30 -14.00 16.77
CA GLU A 61 -11.68 -13.56 15.53
C GLU A 61 -10.31 -12.89 15.77
N ALA A 62 -10.18 -12.08 16.83
CA ALA A 62 -8.90 -11.53 17.28
C ALA A 62 -7.83 -12.62 17.49
N LYS A 63 -8.19 -13.72 18.16
CA LYS A 63 -7.29 -14.87 18.37
C LYS A 63 -6.96 -15.61 17.07
N PHE A 64 -7.94 -15.74 16.18
CA PHE A 64 -7.69 -16.31 14.86
C PHE A 64 -6.62 -15.50 14.12
N TYR A 65 -6.70 -14.17 14.16
CA TYR A 65 -5.70 -13.33 13.51
C TYR A 65 -4.33 -13.33 14.21
N GLU A 66 -4.28 -13.49 15.53
CA GLU A 66 -3.02 -13.75 16.24
C GLU A 66 -2.34 -15.02 15.70
N GLU A 67 -3.10 -16.12 15.58
CA GLU A 67 -2.60 -17.39 15.02
C GLU A 67 -2.17 -17.26 13.55
N VAL A 68 -2.92 -16.50 12.74
CA VAL A 68 -2.55 -16.18 11.35
C VAL A 68 -1.21 -15.43 11.33
N HIS A 69 -1.01 -14.45 12.20
CA HIS A 69 0.25 -13.72 12.27
C HIS A 69 1.43 -14.65 12.66
N GLU A 70 1.24 -15.60 13.58
CA GLU A 70 2.28 -16.60 13.88
C GLU A 70 2.59 -17.48 12.67
N LEU A 71 1.56 -17.84 11.90
CA LEU A 71 1.70 -18.60 10.68
C LEU A 71 2.47 -17.81 9.61
N GLU A 72 2.15 -16.53 9.42
CA GLU A 72 2.88 -15.63 8.52
C GLU A 72 4.37 -15.58 8.88
N ARG A 73 4.70 -15.42 10.17
CA ARG A 73 6.09 -15.46 10.65
C ARG A 73 6.79 -16.76 10.28
N LYS A 74 6.13 -17.90 10.49
CA LYS A 74 6.68 -19.22 10.14
C LYS A 74 6.97 -19.33 8.64
N TYR A 75 6.04 -18.90 7.79
CA TYR A 75 6.21 -18.98 6.34
C TYR A 75 7.17 -17.92 5.79
N ALA A 76 7.30 -16.76 6.44
CA ALA A 76 8.33 -15.77 6.11
C ALA A 76 9.73 -16.39 6.15
N GLY A 77 10.02 -17.21 7.16
CA GLY A 77 11.27 -17.98 7.24
C GLY A 77 11.47 -18.99 6.10
N LEU A 78 10.39 -19.53 5.52
CA LEU A 78 10.45 -20.44 4.37
C LEU A 78 10.64 -19.69 3.04
N TYR A 79 10.14 -18.46 2.93
CA TYR A 79 10.35 -17.62 1.76
C TYR A 79 11.72 -16.92 1.75
N GLN A 80 12.32 -16.71 2.93
CA GLN A 80 13.57 -15.97 3.07
C GLN A 80 14.69 -16.48 2.13
N PRO A 81 14.96 -17.79 2.00
CA PRO A 81 16.00 -18.28 1.07
C PRO A 81 15.73 -17.90 -0.40
N ASN A 82 14.45 -17.85 -0.82
CA ASN A 82 14.09 -17.46 -2.18
C ASN A 82 14.33 -15.96 -2.39
N PHE A 83 14.02 -15.13 -1.39
CA PHE A 83 14.26 -13.70 -1.46
C PHE A 83 15.76 -13.36 -1.37
N ASP A 84 16.53 -14.09 -0.57
CA ASP A 84 17.99 -13.98 -0.54
C ASP A 84 18.59 -14.33 -1.90
N LYS A 85 18.14 -15.43 -2.53
CA LYS A 85 18.60 -15.81 -3.87
C LYS A 85 18.20 -14.77 -4.92
N ARG A 86 16.97 -14.24 -4.87
CA ARG A 86 16.52 -13.14 -5.74
C ARG A 86 17.43 -11.93 -5.60
N ARG A 87 17.74 -11.50 -4.37
CA ARG A 87 18.66 -10.39 -4.11
C ARG A 87 20.01 -10.65 -4.76
N ASP A 88 20.56 -11.84 -4.57
CA ASP A 88 21.89 -12.17 -5.08
C ASP A 88 21.94 -12.19 -6.63
N ILE A 89 20.86 -12.63 -7.28
CA ILE A 89 20.70 -12.54 -8.75
C ILE A 89 20.55 -11.08 -9.19
N VAL A 90 19.66 -10.31 -8.56
CA VAL A 90 19.41 -8.90 -8.90
C VAL A 90 20.68 -8.06 -8.74
N ALA A 91 21.50 -8.34 -7.73
CA ALA A 91 22.77 -7.67 -7.50
C ALA A 91 23.92 -8.18 -8.41
N GLY A 92 23.72 -9.25 -9.19
CA GLY A 92 24.78 -9.90 -9.97
C GLY A 92 25.90 -10.44 -9.08
N ALA A 93 25.54 -11.02 -7.93
CA ALA A 93 26.45 -11.75 -7.05
C ALA A 93 26.47 -13.24 -7.38
N VAL A 94 25.38 -13.77 -7.95
CA VAL A 94 25.24 -15.15 -8.41
C VAL A 94 24.60 -15.13 -9.79
N GLU A 95 25.26 -15.78 -10.75
CA GLU A 95 24.68 -16.04 -12.07
C GLU A 95 23.76 -17.28 -12.00
N PRO A 96 22.51 -17.19 -12.50
CA PRO A 96 21.62 -18.34 -12.60
C PRO A 96 22.20 -19.44 -13.50
N THR A 97 21.85 -20.69 -13.20
CA THR A 97 22.18 -21.84 -14.08
C THR A 97 21.15 -21.98 -15.20
N ASP A 98 21.52 -22.62 -16.31
CA ASP A 98 20.61 -22.85 -17.45
C ASP A 98 19.29 -23.53 -17.03
N GLU A 99 19.36 -24.53 -16.14
CA GLU A 99 18.18 -25.22 -15.59
C GLU A 99 17.26 -24.31 -14.76
N GLU A 100 17.82 -23.27 -14.12
CA GLU A 100 17.06 -22.29 -13.33
C GLU A 100 16.41 -21.21 -14.21
N CYS A 101 16.92 -21.04 -15.43
CA CYS A 101 16.38 -20.13 -16.43
C CYS A 101 15.29 -20.78 -17.30
N GLU A 102 15.18 -22.11 -17.36
CA GLU A 102 14.13 -22.78 -18.13
C GLU A 102 12.73 -22.45 -17.59
N TRP A 103 11.98 -21.62 -18.31
CA TRP A 103 10.60 -21.26 -17.98
C TRP A 103 9.62 -21.79 -19.02
N GLN A 104 8.45 -22.27 -18.57
CA GLN A 104 7.54 -23.06 -19.41
C GLN A 104 6.93 -22.29 -20.60
N SER A 105 6.93 -20.96 -20.60
CA SER A 105 6.46 -20.13 -21.72
C SER A 105 7.54 -19.84 -22.77
N ASP A 106 8.82 -20.17 -22.49
CA ASP A 106 9.93 -19.85 -23.38
C ASP A 106 9.82 -20.58 -24.71
N ARG A 107 9.18 -21.76 -24.76
CA ARG A 107 9.10 -22.50 -26.03
C ARG A 107 8.34 -21.76 -27.14
N GLU A 108 7.37 -20.89 -26.79
CA GLU A 108 6.62 -20.11 -27.77
C GLU A 108 7.17 -18.67 -27.92
N GLU A 109 7.71 -18.07 -26.84
CA GLU A 109 8.30 -16.72 -26.88
C GLU A 109 9.73 -16.70 -27.43
N GLU A 110 10.53 -17.75 -27.22
CA GLU A 110 11.88 -17.90 -27.76
C GLU A 110 11.84 -18.10 -29.29
N GLU A 111 10.85 -18.84 -29.83
CA GLU A 111 10.59 -18.90 -31.27
C GLU A 111 10.23 -17.52 -31.85
N LEU A 112 9.46 -16.71 -31.12
CA LEU A 112 9.05 -15.36 -31.55
C LEU A 112 10.20 -14.34 -31.43
N ALA A 113 11.00 -14.42 -30.37
CA ALA A 113 12.17 -13.59 -30.12
C ALA A 113 13.29 -13.91 -31.13
N GLU A 114 13.52 -15.18 -31.45
CA GLU A 114 14.42 -15.59 -32.52
C GLU A 114 13.96 -15.06 -33.88
N ASP A 115 12.65 -15.07 -34.17
CA ASP A 115 12.10 -14.53 -35.42
C ASP A 115 12.21 -12.99 -35.50
N LEU A 116 12.06 -12.29 -34.38
CA LEU A 116 12.28 -10.84 -34.27
C LEU A 116 13.77 -10.48 -34.41
N GLN A 117 14.67 -11.24 -33.78
CA GLN A 117 16.12 -11.06 -33.91
C GLN A 117 16.63 -11.41 -35.31
N LYS A 118 16.11 -12.48 -35.95
CA LYS A 118 16.42 -12.81 -37.35
C LYS A 118 15.90 -11.74 -38.31
N LYS A 119 14.73 -11.13 -38.05
CA LYS A 119 14.23 -9.98 -38.84
C LYS A 119 15.06 -8.72 -38.64
N ALA A 120 15.46 -8.39 -37.42
CA ALA A 120 16.34 -7.25 -37.14
C ALA A 120 17.75 -7.43 -37.74
N ALA A 121 18.32 -8.65 -37.66
CA ALA A 121 19.62 -8.98 -38.24
C ALA A 121 19.63 -9.01 -39.79
N LEU A 122 18.46 -9.14 -40.43
CA LEU A 122 18.31 -9.00 -41.88
C LEU A 122 18.23 -7.53 -42.34
N GLU A 123 17.84 -6.60 -41.45
CA GLU A 123 17.77 -5.17 -41.76
C GLU A 123 19.06 -4.39 -41.42
N GLU A 124 19.88 -4.85 -40.46
CA GLU A 124 21.17 -4.22 -40.13
C GLU A 124 22.39 -5.07 -40.54
N LYS A 125 22.72 -5.06 -41.83
CA LYS A 125 24.11 -5.21 -42.28
C LYS A 125 24.76 -3.84 -42.45
N GLN A 126 25.01 -3.15 -41.33
CA GLN A 126 26.10 -2.17 -41.12
C GLN A 126 25.83 -1.35 -39.84
N ALA A 127 26.37 -1.79 -38.70
CA ALA A 127 27.01 -0.91 -37.71
C ALA A 127 27.65 -1.77 -36.62
N ASP A 128 28.92 -1.47 -36.39
CA ASP A 128 29.88 -2.02 -35.44
C ASP A 128 29.34 -2.72 -34.17
N SER A 129 29.76 -3.97 -34.01
CA SER A 129 29.88 -4.64 -32.72
C SER A 129 30.95 -3.93 -31.87
N ALA A 130 30.56 -2.93 -31.10
CA ALA A 130 31.32 -2.49 -29.94
C ALA A 130 30.87 -3.35 -28.76
N GLY A 131 31.82 -4.07 -28.14
CA GLY A 131 31.56 -4.94 -27.00
C GLY A 131 30.83 -4.19 -25.88
N ALA A 132 29.57 -4.54 -25.67
CA ALA A 132 28.86 -4.18 -24.47
C ALA A 132 29.39 -5.08 -23.35
N ASP A 133 30.00 -4.49 -22.33
CA ASP A 133 30.19 -5.17 -21.05
C ASP A 133 28.82 -5.68 -20.61
N ASP A 134 28.72 -6.98 -20.36
CA ASP A 134 27.50 -7.62 -19.88
C ASP A 134 27.02 -6.91 -18.60
N PRO A 135 25.79 -6.35 -18.55
CA PRO A 135 25.34 -5.61 -17.40
C PRO A 135 25.31 -6.51 -16.17
N ARG A 136 25.95 -6.08 -15.07
CA ARG A 136 25.98 -6.84 -13.83
C ARG A 136 24.59 -6.89 -13.19
N GLY A 137 24.09 -8.11 -12.97
CA GLY A 137 22.80 -8.34 -12.30
C GLY A 137 21.62 -7.82 -13.10
N VAL A 138 20.60 -7.30 -12.41
CA VAL A 138 19.42 -6.68 -13.04
C VAL A 138 19.40 -5.19 -12.69
N PRO A 139 19.98 -4.32 -13.55
CA PRO A 139 20.07 -2.90 -13.27
C PRO A 139 18.71 -2.26 -13.00
N GLU A 140 18.66 -1.34 -12.04
CA GLU A 140 17.46 -0.54 -11.72
C GLU A 140 16.21 -1.38 -11.41
N PHE A 141 16.35 -2.63 -10.95
CA PHE A 141 15.24 -3.56 -10.67
C PHE A 141 14.15 -2.91 -9.81
N TRP A 142 14.52 -2.43 -8.61
CA TRP A 142 13.55 -1.80 -7.70
C TRP A 142 13.08 -0.45 -8.22
N LEU A 143 13.95 0.39 -8.78
CA LEU A 143 13.55 1.67 -9.36
C LEU A 143 12.51 1.49 -10.48
N THR A 144 12.64 0.45 -11.29
CA THR A 144 11.68 0.11 -12.34
C THR A 144 10.33 -0.24 -11.74
N ILE A 145 10.30 -1.03 -10.66
CA ILE A 145 9.06 -1.33 -9.91
C ILE A 145 8.44 -0.04 -9.36
N PHE A 146 9.23 0.83 -8.73
CA PHE A 146 8.75 2.13 -8.22
C PHE A 146 8.11 2.99 -9.31
N LYS A 147 8.65 2.97 -10.54
CA LYS A 147 8.11 3.74 -11.68
C LYS A 147 6.87 3.12 -12.31
N ARG A 148 6.76 1.79 -12.31
CA ARG A 148 5.66 1.06 -12.97
C ARG A 148 4.42 0.98 -12.09
N VAL A 149 4.60 0.90 -10.77
CA VAL A 149 3.48 0.76 -9.84
C VAL A 149 2.92 2.13 -9.50
N ASN A 150 1.69 2.41 -9.94
CA ASN A 150 1.05 3.72 -9.83
C ASN A 150 1.14 4.33 -8.42
N MET A 151 0.80 3.56 -7.38
CA MET A 151 0.85 4.04 -5.99
C MET A 151 2.26 4.47 -5.55
N LEU A 152 3.31 3.78 -6.02
CA LEU A 152 4.70 4.10 -5.69
C LEU A 152 5.23 5.25 -6.57
N ALA A 153 4.80 5.31 -7.83
CA ALA A 153 5.19 6.34 -8.78
C ALA A 153 4.68 7.73 -8.35
N GLU A 154 3.47 7.80 -7.78
CA GLU A 154 2.89 9.03 -7.22
C GLU A 154 3.75 9.64 -6.08
N MET A 155 4.50 8.82 -5.35
CA MET A 155 5.39 9.28 -4.28
C MET A 155 6.76 9.75 -4.80
N LEU A 156 7.14 9.34 -6.01
CA LEU A 156 8.49 9.47 -6.52
C LEU A 156 8.71 10.82 -7.22
N GLN A 157 9.81 11.48 -6.91
CA GLN A 157 10.23 12.71 -7.60
C GLN A 157 11.49 12.46 -8.45
N GLU A 158 11.72 13.28 -9.47
CA GLU A 158 12.88 13.16 -10.38
C GLU A 158 14.23 13.12 -9.63
N HIS A 159 14.33 13.83 -8.50
CA HIS A 159 15.54 13.89 -7.70
C HIS A 159 15.76 12.67 -6.79
N ASP A 160 14.71 11.85 -6.59
CA ASP A 160 14.78 10.62 -5.81
C ASP A 160 15.34 9.45 -6.63
N GLU A 161 15.07 9.43 -7.95
CA GLU A 161 15.46 8.32 -8.83
C GLU A 161 16.96 7.98 -8.77
N PRO A 162 17.89 8.96 -8.83
CA PRO A 162 19.32 8.65 -8.75
C PRO A 162 19.73 7.99 -7.44
N ILE A 163 18.96 8.19 -6.37
CA ILE A 163 19.20 7.57 -5.06
C ILE A 163 18.65 6.14 -5.07
N LEU A 164 17.45 5.93 -5.62
CA LEU A 164 16.84 4.62 -5.76
C LEU A 164 17.57 3.69 -6.71
N LYS A 165 18.44 4.19 -7.61
CA LYS A 165 19.38 3.34 -8.38
C LYS A 165 20.32 2.54 -7.48
N HIS A 166 20.58 3.03 -6.27
CA HIS A 166 21.43 2.36 -5.28
C HIS A 166 20.66 1.37 -4.38
N LEU A 167 19.34 1.22 -4.58
CA LEU A 167 18.51 0.30 -3.80
C LEU A 167 18.72 -1.14 -4.30
N GLN A 168 19.27 -1.99 -3.44
CA GLN A 168 19.61 -3.38 -3.74
C GLN A 168 18.45 -4.34 -3.40
N ASP A 169 17.78 -4.13 -2.26
CA ASP A 169 16.74 -5.04 -1.81
C ASP A 169 15.70 -4.34 -0.92
N ILE A 170 14.49 -4.90 -0.90
CA ILE A 170 13.43 -4.52 0.04
C ILE A 170 12.93 -5.80 0.70
N THR A 171 13.00 -5.84 2.03
CA THR A 171 12.58 -7.00 2.81
C THR A 171 11.54 -6.60 3.86
N VAL A 172 10.78 -7.60 4.31
CA VAL A 172 9.84 -7.46 5.43
C VAL A 172 10.28 -8.37 6.57
N LYS A 173 10.43 -7.80 7.77
CA LYS A 173 10.71 -8.54 9.00
C LYS A 173 9.57 -8.39 9.97
N PHE A 174 9.04 -9.51 10.45
CA PHE A 174 8.00 -9.54 11.47
C PHE A 174 8.60 -9.47 12.88
N SER A 175 7.82 -9.00 13.85
CA SER A 175 8.24 -9.02 15.26
C SER A 175 8.50 -10.43 15.79
N GLU A 176 9.39 -10.51 16.78
CA GLU A 176 9.74 -11.80 17.39
C GLU A 176 8.57 -12.37 18.21
N PRO A 177 8.53 -13.70 18.43
CA PRO A 177 7.52 -14.33 19.27
C PRO A 177 7.45 -13.68 20.66
N GLY A 178 6.25 -13.29 21.08
CA GLY A 178 6.00 -12.65 22.38
C GLY A 178 6.20 -11.13 22.41
N GLN A 179 6.62 -10.51 21.31
CA GLN A 179 6.58 -9.05 21.14
C GLN A 179 5.22 -8.62 20.56
N PRO A 180 4.82 -7.33 20.73
CA PRO A 180 3.65 -6.78 20.04
C PRO A 180 3.74 -7.03 18.54
N MET A 181 2.60 -7.24 17.89
CA MET A 181 2.58 -7.49 16.45
C MET A 181 3.07 -6.26 15.71
N SER A 182 4.11 -6.45 14.91
CA SER A 182 4.61 -5.42 14.02
C SER A 182 5.32 -6.06 12.84
N PHE A 183 5.50 -5.27 11.80
CA PHE A 183 6.43 -5.60 10.73
C PHE A 183 7.28 -4.39 10.38
N THR A 184 8.49 -4.66 9.94
CA THR A 184 9.48 -3.65 9.54
C THR A 184 9.82 -3.87 8.08
N LEU A 185 9.61 -2.85 7.26
CA LEU A 185 10.16 -2.77 5.92
C LEU A 185 11.61 -2.29 6.02
N GLU A 186 12.54 -3.02 5.41
CA GLU A 186 13.95 -2.67 5.36
C GLU A 186 14.38 -2.50 3.91
N PHE A 187 14.88 -1.31 3.59
CA PHE A 187 15.36 -0.90 2.27
C PHE A 187 16.89 -0.88 2.30
N TYR A 188 17.52 -1.80 1.59
CA TYR A 188 18.96 -2.00 1.58
C TYR A 188 19.61 -1.20 0.46
N PHE A 189 20.49 -0.26 0.81
CA PHE A 189 21.22 0.55 -0.14
C PHE A 189 22.70 0.17 -0.17
N GLU A 190 23.26 0.18 -1.36
CA GLU A 190 24.71 0.14 -1.51
C GLU A 190 25.35 1.46 -1.06
N PRO A 191 26.67 1.46 -0.77
CA PRO A 191 27.39 2.69 -0.46
C PRO A 191 27.19 3.73 -1.58
N ASN A 192 26.60 4.87 -1.22
CA ASN A 192 26.20 5.90 -2.19
C ASN A 192 26.63 7.30 -1.75
N SER A 193 26.47 8.28 -2.65
CA SER A 193 26.93 9.65 -2.41
C SER A 193 25.96 10.52 -1.61
N TYR A 194 24.76 10.00 -1.28
CA TYR A 194 23.65 10.80 -0.74
C TYR A 194 23.52 10.71 0.78
N PHE A 195 23.63 9.52 1.35
CA PHE A 195 23.57 9.28 2.79
C PHE A 195 24.48 8.12 3.20
N SER A 196 24.74 8.02 4.50
CA SER A 196 25.65 7.00 5.06
C SER A 196 24.95 5.71 5.49
N ASN A 197 23.62 5.72 5.62
CA ASN A 197 22.82 4.54 5.98
C ASN A 197 22.97 3.44 4.93
N THR A 198 23.18 2.20 5.38
CA THR A 198 23.10 1.01 4.52
C THR A 198 21.69 0.43 4.47
N VAL A 199 20.87 0.69 5.50
CA VAL A 199 19.49 0.23 5.58
C VAL A 199 18.62 1.37 6.07
N LEU A 200 17.55 1.66 5.35
CA LEU A 200 16.47 2.53 5.80
C LEU A 200 15.29 1.67 6.25
N THR A 201 14.76 1.93 7.44
CA THR A 201 13.71 1.11 8.05
C THR A 201 12.42 1.89 8.22
N LYS A 202 11.29 1.22 8.04
CA LYS A 202 9.95 1.71 8.36
C LYS A 202 9.20 0.63 9.12
N VAL A 203 8.83 0.91 10.37
CA VAL A 203 8.17 -0.01 11.28
C VAL A 203 6.67 0.32 11.31
N TYR A 204 5.83 -0.71 11.25
CA TYR A 204 4.39 -0.60 11.41
C TYR A 204 3.95 -1.47 12.58
N LYS A 205 3.31 -0.85 13.58
CA LYS A 205 2.74 -1.56 14.74
C LYS A 205 1.30 -1.93 14.43
N MET A 206 0.91 -3.13 14.82
CA MET A 206 -0.40 -3.69 14.53
C MET A 206 -1.13 -4.10 15.82
N LYS A 207 -2.45 -4.02 15.80
CA LYS A 207 -3.34 -4.61 16.82
C LYS A 207 -4.28 -5.61 16.17
N SER A 208 -4.62 -6.69 16.87
CA SER A 208 -5.72 -7.60 16.51
C SER A 208 -6.84 -7.58 17.57
N GLU A 209 -6.69 -6.82 18.64
CA GLU A 209 -7.70 -6.73 19.69
C GLU A 209 -8.82 -5.77 19.26
N PRO A 210 -10.10 -6.13 19.48
CA PRO A 210 -11.21 -5.21 19.24
C PRO A 210 -11.09 -3.97 20.11
N ASP A 211 -11.46 -2.81 19.58
CA ASP A 211 -11.42 -1.56 20.34
C ASP A 211 -12.39 -1.61 21.54
N ALA A 212 -11.98 -1.05 22.68
CA ALA A 212 -12.80 -1.08 23.90
C ALA A 212 -13.99 -0.11 23.84
N GLU A 213 -13.85 1.00 23.12
CA GLU A 213 -14.88 2.02 22.93
C GLU A 213 -15.79 1.67 21.74
N ASP A 214 -15.23 1.05 20.70
CA ASP A 214 -15.98 0.56 19.54
C ASP A 214 -15.58 -0.86 19.09
N PRO A 215 -15.97 -1.91 19.81
CA PRO A 215 -15.56 -3.28 19.50
C PRO A 215 -16.21 -3.86 18.23
N PHE A 216 -17.19 -3.18 17.64
CA PHE A 216 -17.93 -3.66 16.47
C PHE A 216 -17.35 -3.18 15.14
N SER A 217 -16.41 -2.25 15.16
CA SER A 217 -15.61 -1.85 13.98
C SER A 217 -14.40 -2.75 13.74
N PHE A 218 -14.20 -3.80 14.55
CA PHE A 218 -13.12 -4.75 14.34
C PHE A 218 -13.32 -5.55 13.05
N GLU A 219 -12.46 -5.30 12.06
CA GLU A 219 -12.45 -6.02 10.76
C GLU A 219 -11.21 -6.91 10.57
N GLY A 220 -10.30 -6.89 11.55
CA GLY A 220 -9.07 -7.69 11.54
C GLY A 220 -7.87 -6.90 12.05
N PRO A 221 -6.64 -7.36 11.74
CA PRO A 221 -5.43 -6.68 12.16
C PRO A 221 -5.26 -5.34 11.47
N GLU A 222 -5.16 -4.29 12.27
CA GLU A 222 -5.01 -2.92 11.79
C GLU A 222 -3.65 -2.37 12.15
N ILE A 223 -3.09 -1.56 11.25
CA ILE A 223 -1.93 -0.74 11.56
C ILE A 223 -2.40 0.42 12.43
N ILE A 224 -1.80 0.56 13.61
CA ILE A 224 -2.17 1.60 14.59
C ILE A 224 -1.18 2.74 14.68
N ASP A 225 0.05 2.48 14.24
CA ASP A 225 1.16 3.40 14.40
C ASP A 225 2.28 3.02 13.43
N CYS A 226 3.08 4.00 13.03
CA CYS A 226 4.26 3.78 12.21
C CYS A 226 5.45 4.62 12.67
N GLU A 227 6.64 4.02 12.62
CA GLU A 227 7.89 4.67 12.98
C GLU A 227 8.86 4.59 11.82
N GLY A 228 9.31 5.75 11.36
CA GLY A 228 10.34 5.84 10.33
C GLY A 228 11.75 5.75 10.90
N CYS A 229 12.75 6.04 10.07
CA CYS A 229 14.14 6.10 10.50
C CYS A 229 14.78 7.42 10.08
N LYS A 230 15.81 7.83 10.83
CA LYS A 230 16.56 9.03 10.48
C LYS A 230 17.54 8.71 9.34
N ILE A 231 17.39 9.44 8.24
CA ILE A 231 18.34 9.42 7.14
C ILE A 231 19.51 10.37 7.45
N ASP A 232 20.72 9.84 7.48
CA ASP A 232 21.96 10.57 7.71
C ASP A 232 22.53 11.08 6.39
N TRP A 233 21.85 12.09 5.84
CA TRP A 233 22.20 12.78 4.60
C TRP A 233 23.62 13.36 4.66
N HIS A 234 24.36 13.17 3.58
CA HIS A 234 25.58 13.90 3.32
C HIS A 234 25.27 15.38 3.06
N LYS A 235 26.29 16.23 3.24
CA LYS A 235 26.14 17.68 3.16
C LYS A 235 25.57 18.13 1.81
N GLY A 236 24.38 18.75 1.84
CA GLY A 236 23.71 19.28 0.65
C GLY A 236 23.10 18.21 -0.27
N LYS A 237 22.93 16.98 0.23
CA LYS A 237 22.33 15.85 -0.48
C LYS A 237 20.94 15.48 0.03
N ASP A 238 20.44 16.18 1.05
CA ASP A 238 19.09 16.00 1.55
C ASP A 238 18.08 16.45 0.50
N VAL A 239 17.41 15.48 -0.12
CA VAL A 239 16.38 15.72 -1.13
C VAL A 239 15.00 15.99 -0.54
N THR A 240 14.81 15.83 0.78
CA THR A 240 13.54 16.16 1.44
C THR A 240 13.37 17.67 1.68
N VAL A 241 14.41 18.45 1.41
CA VAL A 241 14.41 19.92 1.56
C VAL A 241 14.98 20.62 0.34
N ARG A 242 14.42 21.79 0.03
CA ARG A 242 14.97 22.74 -0.96
C ARG A 242 15.52 23.99 -0.30
N ILE A 243 16.63 24.49 -0.82
CA ILE A 243 17.30 25.70 -0.32
C ILE A 243 16.73 26.93 -1.01
N VAL A 244 15.98 27.76 -0.28
CA VAL A 244 15.44 29.04 -0.77
C VAL A 244 16.33 30.19 -0.28
N LYS A 245 16.90 30.95 -1.22
CA LYS A 245 17.71 32.14 -0.92
C LYS A 245 16.81 33.37 -0.77
N LYS A 246 16.67 33.89 0.44
CA LYS A 246 15.92 35.12 0.72
C LYS A 246 16.88 36.28 0.93
N LYS A 247 16.77 37.33 0.11
CA LYS A 247 17.51 38.58 0.29
C LYS A 247 16.84 39.40 1.38
N GLN A 248 17.53 39.64 2.48
CA GLN A 248 17.07 40.46 3.60
C GLN A 248 17.82 41.80 3.56
N LYS A 249 17.06 42.90 3.48
CA LYS A 249 17.61 44.26 3.53
C LYS A 249 17.49 44.79 4.96
N HIS A 250 18.60 45.22 5.55
CA HIS A 250 18.59 45.80 6.89
C HIS A 250 17.89 47.16 6.87
N LYS A 251 16.84 47.35 7.68
CA LYS A 251 16.20 48.65 7.90
C LYS A 251 17.21 49.56 8.61
N GLY A 252 17.76 50.55 7.91
CA GLY A 252 18.73 51.52 8.47
C GLY A 252 20.08 51.58 7.74
N ARG A 253 20.74 50.45 7.45
CA ARG A 253 22.10 50.43 6.85
C ARG A 253 22.12 50.19 5.34
N GLY A 254 20.98 49.87 4.73
CA GLY A 254 20.86 49.61 3.29
C GLY A 254 21.54 48.31 2.79
N THR A 255 22.35 47.66 3.63
CA THR A 255 23.07 46.42 3.31
C THR A 255 22.09 45.25 3.11
N VAL A 256 22.28 44.52 2.01
CA VAL A 256 21.51 43.32 1.66
C VAL A 256 22.33 42.10 2.06
N ARG A 257 21.78 41.23 2.92
CA ARG A 257 22.34 39.90 3.22
C ARG A 257 21.46 38.84 2.58
N THR A 258 22.06 37.83 1.96
CA THR A 258 21.33 36.66 1.45
C THR A 258 21.30 35.61 2.55
N VAL A 259 20.11 35.29 3.04
CA VAL A 259 19.88 34.23 4.03
C VAL A 259 19.35 33.00 3.28
N THR A 260 20.04 31.87 3.40
CA THR A 260 19.55 30.57 2.92
C THR A 260 18.62 29.98 3.95
N LYS A 261 17.39 29.63 3.54
CA LYS A 261 16.41 28.93 4.37
C LYS A 261 16.07 27.61 3.69
N GLU A 262 16.17 26.51 4.43
CA GLU A 262 15.68 25.21 4.00
C GLU A 262 14.16 25.16 4.18
N VAL A 263 13.47 24.67 3.15
CA VAL A 263 12.02 24.51 3.12
C VAL A 263 11.74 23.06 2.74
N PRO A 264 10.87 22.33 3.45
CA PRO A 264 10.48 20.98 3.06
C PRO A 264 9.99 20.94 1.61
N GLN A 265 10.30 19.85 0.92
CA GLN A 265 9.78 19.53 -0.41
C GLN A 265 9.31 18.08 -0.47
N GLU A 266 8.47 17.79 -1.45
CA GLU A 266 8.04 16.42 -1.75
C GLU A 266 9.23 15.58 -2.22
N SER A 267 9.26 14.35 -1.74
CA SER A 267 10.30 13.36 -1.98
C SER A 267 9.79 12.04 -1.39
N PHE A 268 10.06 10.93 -2.06
CA PHE A 268 9.80 9.59 -1.55
C PHE A 268 10.42 9.38 -0.15
N PHE A 269 11.59 9.96 0.11
CA PHE A 269 12.30 9.77 1.38
C PHE A 269 11.60 10.38 2.60
N ASN A 270 10.54 11.19 2.41
CA ASN A 270 9.64 11.58 3.49
C ASN A 270 8.86 10.39 4.06
N PHE A 271 8.74 9.27 3.33
CA PHE A 271 8.17 8.01 3.81
C PHE A 271 8.85 7.49 5.08
N PHE A 272 10.16 7.75 5.24
CA PHE A 272 10.91 7.37 6.44
C PHE A 272 10.80 8.41 7.56
N ASN A 273 9.99 9.46 7.39
CA ASN A 273 9.78 10.49 8.41
C ASN A 273 8.31 10.93 8.46
N PRO A 274 7.44 10.11 9.07
CA PRO A 274 5.99 10.36 9.08
C PRO A 274 5.59 11.68 9.75
N GLU A 275 6.44 12.24 10.63
CA GLU A 275 6.11 13.44 11.42
C GLU A 275 6.48 14.78 10.75
N LYS A 276 7.38 14.80 9.75
CA LYS A 276 7.92 16.06 9.22
C LYS A 276 6.89 16.85 8.40
N GLY A 277 6.32 17.91 9.01
CA GLY A 277 5.88 19.11 8.29
C GLY A 277 4.39 19.28 8.00
N LYS A 278 3.48 18.52 8.64
CA LYS A 278 2.04 18.55 8.32
C LYS A 278 1.16 19.09 9.47
N ARG A 279 -0.01 19.65 9.12
CA ARG A 279 -1.04 20.09 10.08
C ARG A 279 -1.84 18.88 10.55
N LYS A 280 -2.37 18.90 11.78
CA LYS A 280 -3.06 17.75 12.42
C LYS A 280 -4.11 17.06 11.53
N CYS A 281 -4.92 17.80 10.77
CA CYS A 281 -5.93 17.20 9.88
C CYS A 281 -5.33 16.58 8.60
N ASP A 282 -4.21 17.13 8.11
CA ASP A 282 -3.49 16.58 6.95
C ASP A 282 -2.69 15.31 7.34
N LEU A 283 -2.40 15.12 8.64
CA LEU A 283 -1.72 13.92 9.16
C LEU A 283 -2.59 12.68 8.98
N ASP A 284 -3.88 12.73 9.31
CA ASP A 284 -4.73 11.53 9.32
C ASP A 284 -4.85 10.91 7.91
N PHE A 285 -5.16 11.70 6.88
CA PHE A 285 -5.19 11.22 5.48
C PHE A 285 -3.83 10.68 5.03
N THR A 286 -2.73 11.36 5.40
CA THR A 286 -1.40 10.91 4.98
C THR A 286 -0.89 9.70 5.76
N LEU A 287 -1.39 9.46 6.97
CA LEU A 287 -1.14 8.21 7.70
C LEU A 287 -1.92 7.05 7.10
N THR A 288 -3.18 7.26 6.70
CA THR A 288 -3.96 6.23 5.99
C THR A 288 -3.23 5.78 4.72
N THR A 289 -2.83 6.72 3.85
CA THR A 289 -2.06 6.39 2.65
C THR A 289 -0.73 5.70 3.00
N ASP A 290 -0.04 6.14 4.06
CA ASP A 290 1.22 5.52 4.51
C ASP A 290 1.03 4.06 4.96
N PHE A 291 -0.08 3.77 5.64
CA PHE A 291 -0.44 2.43 6.09
C PHE A 291 -0.80 1.53 4.90
N GLU A 292 -1.56 2.05 3.93
CA GLU A 292 -1.87 1.36 2.68
C GLU A 292 -0.58 1.01 1.91
N ILE A 293 0.36 1.95 1.79
CA ILE A 293 1.67 1.71 1.16
C ILE A 293 2.45 0.64 1.91
N GLY A 294 2.48 0.72 3.25
CA GLY A 294 3.13 -0.27 4.11
C GLY A 294 2.58 -1.69 3.90
N HIS A 295 1.26 -1.81 3.89
CA HIS A 295 0.56 -3.06 3.60
C HIS A 295 0.83 -3.55 2.18
N PHE A 296 0.82 -2.65 1.21
CA PHE A 296 1.07 -2.95 -0.19
C PHE A 296 2.49 -3.49 -0.43
N PHE A 297 3.52 -2.91 0.19
CA PHE A 297 4.87 -3.48 0.15
C PHE A 297 4.92 -4.90 0.71
N ARG A 298 4.33 -5.09 1.89
CA ARG A 298 4.33 -6.38 2.61
C ARG A 298 3.60 -7.48 1.85
N GLU A 299 2.39 -7.23 1.37
CA GLU A 299 1.51 -8.27 0.82
C GLU A 299 1.62 -8.44 -0.70
N ARG A 300 2.07 -7.40 -1.42
CA ARG A 300 2.07 -7.39 -2.90
C ARG A 300 3.47 -7.26 -3.47
N VAL A 301 4.13 -6.12 -3.25
CA VAL A 301 5.38 -5.77 -3.95
C VAL A 301 6.49 -6.75 -3.63
N ILE A 302 6.77 -7.01 -2.34
CA ILE A 302 7.91 -7.86 -1.94
C ILE A 302 7.70 -9.31 -2.40
N PRO A 303 6.53 -9.96 -2.20
CA PRO A 303 6.34 -11.34 -2.65
C PRO A 303 6.32 -11.52 -4.17
N ARG A 304 5.91 -10.50 -4.93
CA ARG A 304 5.70 -10.56 -6.39
C ARG A 304 6.62 -9.61 -7.18
N ALA A 305 7.76 -9.20 -6.62
CA ALA A 305 8.60 -8.14 -7.17
C ALA A 305 8.96 -8.34 -8.66
N VAL A 306 9.28 -9.58 -9.06
CA VAL A 306 9.60 -9.89 -10.47
C VAL A 306 8.41 -9.63 -11.40
N LEU A 307 7.18 -9.90 -10.98
CA LEU A 307 5.98 -9.68 -11.79
C LEU A 307 5.65 -8.19 -11.93
N TYR A 308 6.02 -7.37 -10.94
CA TYR A 308 5.95 -5.92 -11.07
C TYR A 308 7.04 -5.37 -11.99
N PHE A 309 8.22 -5.98 -11.93
CA PHE A 309 9.33 -5.64 -12.81
C PHE A 309 9.00 -5.98 -14.28
N THR A 310 8.44 -7.17 -14.56
CA THR A 310 8.02 -7.57 -15.92
C THR A 310 6.76 -6.84 -16.38
N GLY A 311 5.85 -6.51 -15.44
CA GLY A 311 4.62 -5.76 -15.67
C GLY A 311 3.34 -6.61 -15.59
N GLU A 312 3.47 -7.92 -15.44
CA GLU A 312 2.34 -8.87 -15.34
C GLU A 312 1.44 -8.63 -14.13
N ALA A 313 1.99 -8.08 -13.03
CA ALA A 313 1.21 -7.79 -11.82
C ALA A 313 0.51 -6.42 -11.83
N LEU A 314 0.68 -5.60 -12.87
CA LEU A 314 0.10 -4.25 -12.90
C LEU A 314 -1.42 -4.27 -13.16
N GLU A 315 -1.92 -5.21 -13.97
CA GLU A 315 -3.36 -5.35 -14.26
C GLU A 315 -4.15 -5.79 -13.03
N ASP A 316 -3.55 -6.67 -12.21
CA ASP A 316 -4.12 -7.13 -10.95
C ASP A 316 -4.38 -5.95 -9.99
N ASP A 317 -3.48 -4.95 -9.95
CA ASP A 317 -3.57 -3.83 -9.01
C ASP A 317 -4.58 -2.77 -9.43
N GLU A 318 -4.67 -2.45 -10.72
CA GLU A 318 -5.70 -1.53 -11.24
C GLU A 318 -7.12 -2.06 -11.00
N SER A 319 -7.30 -3.38 -11.10
CA SER A 319 -8.59 -4.02 -10.82
C SER A 319 -9.00 -3.90 -9.34
N VAL A 320 -8.04 -3.97 -8.42
CA VAL A 320 -8.27 -3.83 -6.98
C VAL A 320 -8.52 -2.37 -6.60
N ARG A 321 -7.77 -1.43 -7.18
CA ARG A 321 -8.00 0.01 -6.97
C ARG A 321 -9.40 0.41 -7.43
N LEU A 322 -9.83 -0.03 -8.61
CA LEU A 322 -11.17 0.24 -9.11
C LEU A 322 -12.24 -0.34 -8.18
N LEU A 323 -12.04 -1.55 -7.67
CA LEU A 323 -12.98 -2.16 -6.72
C LEU A 323 -13.04 -1.38 -5.40
N SER A 324 -11.92 -0.86 -4.90
CA SER A 324 -11.87 -0.02 -3.70
C SER A 324 -12.56 1.34 -3.89
N CYS A 325 -12.37 1.99 -5.05
CA CYS A 325 -13.04 3.26 -5.35
C CYS A 325 -14.56 3.11 -5.47
N VAL A 326 -15.05 2.04 -6.09
CA VAL A 326 -16.49 1.76 -6.21
C VAL A 326 -17.14 1.50 -4.85
N ILE A 327 -16.38 1.03 -3.84
CA ILE A 327 -16.89 0.83 -2.48
C ILE A 327 -16.96 2.17 -1.72
N GLN A 328 -15.98 3.06 -1.87
CA GLN A 328 -15.98 4.37 -1.21
C GLN A 328 -17.05 5.33 -1.74
N ASP A 329 -17.36 5.30 -3.04
CA ASP A 329 -18.39 6.17 -3.64
C ASP A 329 -19.83 5.80 -3.23
N LEU A 330 -20.04 4.65 -2.56
CA LEU A 330 -21.36 4.24 -2.06
C LEU A 330 -21.70 4.84 -0.67
N ASP A 331 -20.75 5.49 0.00
CA ASP A 331 -20.93 6.05 1.34
C ASP A 331 -21.08 7.60 1.36
N ASP A 332 -20.98 8.30 0.22
CA ASP A 332 -21.03 9.78 0.14
C ASP A 332 -22.25 10.36 -0.64
N GLU A 333 -23.41 9.69 -0.60
CA GLU A 333 -24.67 10.31 -1.02
C GLU A 333 -25.66 10.43 0.14
N GLY A 334 -25.48 11.47 0.96
CA GLY A 334 -26.54 11.91 1.87
C GLY A 334 -26.15 13.00 2.85
N GLU A 335 -26.19 14.26 2.42
CA GLU A 335 -26.61 15.40 3.26
C GLU A 335 -26.75 16.69 2.41
N GLU A 336 -27.97 16.95 1.91
CA GLU A 336 -28.44 18.29 1.57
C GLU A 336 -29.73 18.52 2.39
N GLU A 337 -29.58 18.94 3.65
CA GLU A 337 -30.71 19.45 4.44
C GLU A 337 -30.98 20.91 4.05
N ASP A 338 -32.01 21.12 3.24
CA ASP A 338 -32.63 22.41 2.96
C ASP A 338 -33.42 22.88 4.21
N GLU A 339 -32.82 23.78 5.01
CA GLU A 339 -33.52 24.46 6.11
C GLU A 339 -34.54 25.49 5.57
N GLY A 340 -35.74 25.00 5.25
CA GLY A 340 -36.94 25.82 5.06
C GLY A 340 -37.62 26.12 6.41
N ASP A 341 -37.27 27.24 7.03
CA ASP A 341 -37.94 27.80 8.20
C ASP A 341 -39.41 28.16 7.87
N PHE A 342 -40.36 27.40 8.41
CA PHE A 342 -41.79 27.72 8.37
C PHE A 342 -42.35 27.79 9.79
N ASP A 343 -42.46 29.01 10.31
CA ASP A 343 -43.12 29.38 11.56
C ASP A 343 -44.66 29.36 11.41
N PRO A 344 -45.40 28.61 12.24
CA PRO A 344 -46.83 28.79 12.38
C PRO A 344 -47.22 29.03 13.84
N THR A 345 -47.60 30.26 14.19
CA THR A 345 -48.73 30.60 15.12
C THR A 345 -48.85 32.13 15.21
N VAL A 346 -50.01 32.82 15.28
CA VAL A 346 -51.44 32.52 15.42
C VAL A 346 -52.20 33.80 15.02
N SER A 347 -53.34 33.65 14.34
CA SER A 347 -54.30 34.73 14.07
C SER A 347 -55.22 35.00 15.26
N ILE A 348 -55.65 36.26 15.32
CA ILE A 348 -56.61 36.95 16.22
C ILE A 348 -57.89 36.18 16.52
#